data_AF-A0A8S3EPZ8-F1
#
_entry.id   AF-A0A8S3EPZ8-F1
#
_cell.length_a   1.000
_cell.length_b   1.000
_cell.length_c   1.000
_cell.angle_alpha   90.00
_cell.angle_beta   90.00
_cell.angle_gamma   90.00
#
_symmetry.space_group_name_H-M   'P 1'
#
loop_
_entity.id
_entity.type
_entity.pdbx_description
1 polymer ?
#
loop_
_entity_poly.entity_id
_entity_poly.type
_entity_poly.pdbx_seq_one_letter_code
_entity_poly.pdbx_strand_id
1 'polypeptide(L)'
;MDIGEPKKIKIGHDDAGMLSDWLLERVEIDVPKMGRAWVFPCGKWLSTSKGDCQLELELYPKAMATEVYTPHVPYEIKVVTSKISGAGTDANIFIEIYGTDKTTGEVMLCNKKERKGKFQTGSVDTFVLELEDVGKFIEKIRVGHDNTGWGAAWHLDRVEIRRLDKNKKSKTFIFLCNRWFAKDEDDHTIVRELVPEKILEEEVGKGGKLKVRENEIQDRLEIKQYTVDVYTGDKMGCGTDANVFCTIYGDRGDTGERELASSETHMNKFERKQMDRFKIECADLGTIYKLKIRHNNSGPFADWLLAKVEVKDDIKTYVFHCERWLAKGKDTKLEQTLYEKDYQGSMSSLGSIPRSVTGSKLSLASSENDSKSDRFRLGQRKNIMSSIAEETRDPTEEGIPYTVKVKTGDKSDAGTSAHAHIRLVGRKGRQTRLVP
;
A
#
# COMPACT_ATOMS: atom_id res chain seq x y z
N MET A 1 -1.52 -15.74 17.87
CA MET A 1 -0.79 -17.01 18.05
C MET A 1 -0.09 -17.39 16.74
N ASP A 2 1.21 -17.66 16.77
CA ASP A 2 1.94 -18.21 15.64
C ASP A 2 1.67 -19.72 15.48
N ILE A 3 1.01 -20.09 14.38
CA ILE A 3 0.71 -21.48 14.03
C ILE A 3 1.75 -22.11 13.09
N GLY A 4 2.74 -21.32 12.65
CA GLY A 4 3.68 -21.67 11.59
C GLY A 4 3.00 -21.87 10.24
N GLU A 5 3.53 -22.77 9.42
CA GLU A 5 2.91 -23.10 8.12
C GLU A 5 1.51 -23.73 8.32
N PRO A 6 0.46 -23.18 7.70
CA PRO A 6 -0.89 -23.72 7.78
C PRO A 6 -0.96 -25.07 7.05
N LYS A 7 -1.47 -26.10 7.73
CA LYS A 7 -1.65 -27.44 7.18
C LYS A 7 -3.03 -27.63 6.56
N LYS A 8 -4.05 -27.08 7.21
CA LYS A 8 -5.44 -27.12 6.77
C LYS A 8 -6.24 -25.99 7.41
N ILE A 9 -7.41 -25.73 6.86
CA ILE A 9 -8.43 -24.89 7.50
C ILE A 9 -9.73 -25.64 7.67
N LYS A 10 -10.49 -25.26 8.70
CA LYS A 10 -11.92 -25.53 8.82
C LYS A 10 -12.65 -24.24 8.54
N ILE A 11 -13.59 -24.23 7.61
CA ILE A 11 -14.41 -23.07 7.28
C ILE A 11 -15.87 -23.46 7.26
N GLY A 12 -16.73 -22.64 7.85
CA GLY A 12 -18.16 -22.87 7.87
C GLY A 12 -18.93 -21.62 8.26
N HIS A 13 -20.23 -21.76 8.45
CA HIS A 13 -21.12 -20.71 8.96
C HIS A 13 -22.18 -21.28 9.89
N ASP A 14 -22.91 -20.40 10.57
CA ASP A 14 -23.93 -20.75 11.58
C ASP A 14 -25.34 -20.98 11.02
N ASP A 15 -25.49 -20.98 9.69
CA ASP A 15 -26.77 -21.08 8.97
C ASP A 15 -27.81 -20.00 9.34
N ALA A 16 -27.38 -18.88 9.93
CA ALA A 16 -28.31 -17.84 10.37
C ALA A 16 -28.84 -16.98 9.20
N GLY A 17 -30.12 -16.61 9.28
CA GLY A 17 -30.78 -15.71 8.33
C GLY A 17 -31.51 -16.44 7.19
N MET A 18 -32.17 -15.67 6.31
CA MET A 18 -32.98 -16.22 5.21
C MET A 18 -32.18 -16.58 3.96
N LEU A 19 -30.93 -16.14 3.85
CA LEU A 19 -30.03 -16.37 2.72
C LEU A 19 -28.70 -16.93 3.23
N SER A 20 -28.76 -18.08 3.92
CA SER A 20 -27.61 -18.67 4.59
C SER A 20 -26.72 -19.50 3.66
N ASP A 21 -27.24 -19.97 2.52
CA ASP A 21 -26.46 -20.71 1.52
C ASP A 21 -25.22 -19.95 1.07
N TRP A 22 -24.10 -20.64 0.96
CA TRP A 22 -22.84 -20.02 0.56
C TRP A 22 -22.07 -20.86 -0.45
N LEU A 23 -21.89 -20.36 -1.68
CA LEU A 23 -20.95 -20.96 -2.61
C LEU A 23 -19.54 -20.42 -2.35
N LEU A 24 -18.72 -21.20 -1.65
CA LEU A 24 -17.33 -20.84 -1.39
C LEU A 24 -16.44 -21.26 -2.57
N GLU A 25 -15.81 -20.31 -3.25
CA GLU A 25 -14.84 -20.59 -4.31
C GLU A 25 -13.51 -21.05 -3.71
N ARG A 26 -12.91 -20.22 -2.83
CA ARG A 26 -11.61 -20.49 -2.20
C ARG A 26 -11.36 -19.57 -1.00
N VAL A 27 -10.39 -19.96 -0.19
CA VAL A 27 -9.81 -19.13 0.88
C VAL A 27 -8.34 -18.92 0.59
N GLU A 28 -7.84 -17.70 0.77
CA GLU A 28 -6.42 -17.37 0.65
C GLU A 28 -5.93 -16.88 2.02
N ILE A 29 -4.79 -17.39 2.46
CA ILE A 29 -4.17 -17.03 3.74
C ILE A 29 -2.79 -16.53 3.46
N ASP A 30 -2.60 -15.24 3.63
CA ASP A 30 -1.35 -14.54 3.40
C ASP A 30 -0.59 -14.33 4.71
N VAL A 31 0.70 -14.69 4.70
CA VAL A 31 1.61 -14.52 5.84
C VAL A 31 2.85 -13.75 5.37
N PRO A 32 2.81 -12.40 5.44
CA PRO A 32 3.88 -11.51 5.00
C PRO A 32 5.27 -11.86 5.52
N LYS A 33 5.40 -12.13 6.83
CA LYS A 33 6.66 -12.51 7.48
C LYS A 33 7.26 -13.83 6.95
N MET A 34 6.47 -14.64 6.25
CA MET A 34 6.91 -15.88 5.61
C MET A 34 7.05 -15.75 4.08
N GLY A 35 6.61 -14.64 3.49
CA GLY A 35 6.61 -14.44 2.05
C GLY A 35 5.74 -15.46 1.31
N ARG A 36 4.59 -15.84 1.88
CA ARG A 36 3.74 -16.89 1.32
C ARG A 36 2.25 -16.61 1.49
N ALA A 37 1.50 -16.82 0.40
CA ALA A 37 0.05 -16.83 0.40
C ALA A 37 -0.47 -18.23 0.01
N TRP A 38 -1.06 -18.95 0.97
CA TRP A 38 -1.63 -20.27 0.74
C TRP A 38 -3.04 -20.18 0.20
N VAL A 39 -3.31 -20.90 -0.88
CA VAL A 39 -4.63 -20.99 -1.50
C VAL A 39 -5.29 -22.32 -1.16
N PHE A 40 -6.48 -22.25 -0.58
CA PHE A 40 -7.35 -23.36 -0.18
C PHE A 40 -8.59 -23.34 -1.07
N PRO A 41 -8.54 -23.96 -2.27
CA PRO A 41 -9.69 -24.01 -3.16
C PRO A 41 -10.78 -24.92 -2.61
N CYS A 42 -12.04 -24.52 -2.84
CA CYS A 42 -13.22 -25.24 -2.40
C CYS A 42 -14.14 -25.55 -3.60
N GLY A 43 -14.80 -24.53 -4.15
CA GLY A 43 -15.76 -24.65 -5.25
C GLY A 43 -17.06 -25.36 -4.88
N LYS A 44 -17.49 -25.29 -3.60
CA LYS A 44 -18.66 -26.01 -3.08
C LYS A 44 -19.63 -25.10 -2.34
N TRP A 45 -20.89 -25.53 -2.31
CA TRP A 45 -21.92 -24.94 -1.46
C TRP A 45 -21.73 -25.40 -0.01
N LEU A 46 -21.66 -24.45 0.91
CA LEU A 46 -21.92 -24.62 2.33
C LEU A 46 -23.39 -24.25 2.55
N SER A 47 -24.25 -25.24 2.72
CA SER A 47 -25.71 -25.09 2.71
C SER A 47 -26.35 -26.33 3.32
N THR A 48 -27.55 -26.19 3.90
CA THR A 48 -28.40 -27.32 4.28
C THR A 48 -29.23 -27.88 3.13
N SER A 49 -29.42 -27.10 2.05
CA SER A 49 -30.34 -27.41 0.94
C SER A 49 -29.67 -27.62 -0.41
N LYS A 50 -28.42 -27.17 -0.58
CA LYS A 50 -27.63 -27.23 -1.83
C LYS A 50 -26.34 -28.03 -1.61
N GLY A 51 -25.79 -28.56 -2.71
CA GLY A 51 -24.49 -29.23 -2.72
C GLY A 51 -24.49 -30.55 -1.95
N ASP A 52 -23.55 -30.71 -1.02
CA ASP A 52 -23.41 -31.90 -0.17
C ASP A 52 -24.12 -31.75 1.20
N CYS A 53 -24.98 -30.74 1.35
CA CYS A 53 -25.73 -30.45 2.58
C CYS A 53 -24.84 -30.26 3.82
N GLN A 54 -23.61 -29.74 3.65
CA GLN A 54 -22.68 -29.46 4.73
C GLN A 54 -22.54 -27.96 4.98
N LEU A 55 -22.41 -27.57 6.24
CA LEU A 55 -22.20 -26.17 6.65
C LEU A 55 -20.76 -25.88 7.08
N GLU A 56 -19.90 -26.90 7.16
CA GLU A 56 -18.48 -26.78 7.49
C GLU A 56 -17.65 -27.74 6.63
N LEU A 57 -16.49 -27.27 6.15
CA LEU A 57 -15.56 -28.04 5.33
C LEU A 57 -14.13 -27.94 5.86
N GLU A 58 -13.40 -29.05 5.72
CA GLU A 58 -11.94 -29.07 5.89
C GLU A 58 -11.25 -28.90 4.54
N LEU A 59 -10.47 -27.82 4.38
CA LEU A 59 -9.72 -27.53 3.15
C LEU A 59 -8.21 -27.63 3.39
N TYR A 60 -7.50 -28.05 2.36
CA TYR A 60 -6.05 -28.19 2.35
C TYR A 60 -5.42 -27.25 1.31
N PRO A 61 -4.23 -26.69 1.57
CA PRO A 61 -3.61 -25.76 0.65
C PRO A 61 -3.15 -26.50 -0.61
N LYS A 62 -3.32 -25.89 -1.78
CA LYS A 62 -2.75 -26.41 -3.03
C LYS A 62 -1.39 -25.79 -3.28
N ALA A 63 -0.34 -26.61 -3.31
CA ALA A 63 1.04 -26.17 -3.50
C ALA A 63 1.24 -25.38 -4.81
N MET A 64 0.66 -25.83 -5.93
CA MET A 64 0.78 -25.14 -7.23
C MET A 64 0.01 -23.80 -7.30
N ALA A 65 -0.92 -23.56 -6.37
CA ALA A 65 -1.65 -22.30 -6.28
C ALA A 65 -1.10 -21.39 -5.17
N THR A 66 -0.15 -21.88 -4.36
CA THR A 66 0.46 -21.10 -3.28
C THR A 66 1.46 -20.13 -3.87
N GLU A 67 1.30 -18.85 -3.57
CA GLU A 67 2.21 -17.81 -4.03
C GLU A 67 3.38 -17.68 -3.05
N VAL A 68 4.58 -17.49 -3.59
CA VAL A 68 5.80 -17.27 -2.81
C VAL A 68 6.41 -15.95 -3.27
N TYR A 69 6.68 -15.06 -2.33
CA TYR A 69 7.24 -13.73 -2.55
C TYR A 69 8.30 -13.39 -1.50
N THR A 70 8.95 -12.23 -1.63
CA THR A 70 9.96 -11.80 -0.66
C THR A 70 9.29 -11.57 0.70
N PRO A 71 9.74 -12.22 1.79
CA PRO A 71 9.16 -11.98 3.10
C PRO A 71 9.18 -10.48 3.45
N HIS A 72 8.04 -9.99 3.91
CA HIS A 72 7.93 -8.65 4.45
C HIS A 72 8.72 -8.55 5.76
N VAL A 73 9.12 -7.32 6.08
CA VAL A 73 9.83 -6.98 7.31
C VAL A 73 9.03 -5.92 8.09
N PRO A 74 9.11 -5.94 9.43
CA PRO A 74 8.41 -4.96 10.23
C PRO A 74 9.11 -3.59 10.16
N TYR A 75 8.35 -2.56 9.81
CA TYR A 75 8.75 -1.16 9.93
C TYR A 75 8.00 -0.52 11.08
N GLU A 76 8.73 0.06 12.02
CA GLU A 76 8.20 0.99 12.99
C GLU A 76 8.17 2.39 12.37
N ILE A 77 6.97 2.95 12.26
CA ILE A 77 6.69 4.25 11.66
C ILE A 77 6.10 5.14 12.75
N LYS A 78 6.81 6.19 13.11
CA LYS A 78 6.35 7.20 14.06
C LYS A 78 5.99 8.47 13.33
N VAL A 79 4.74 8.89 13.49
CA VAL A 79 4.20 10.11 12.92
C VAL A 79 4.06 11.15 14.02
N VAL A 80 4.67 12.31 13.80
CA VAL A 80 4.61 13.43 14.74
C VAL A 80 3.71 14.50 14.14
N THR A 81 2.52 14.67 14.72
CA THR A 81 1.61 15.76 14.35
C THR A 81 2.07 17.03 15.04
N SER A 82 2.08 18.15 14.32
CA SER A 82 2.55 19.42 14.87
C SER A 82 1.72 19.90 16.05
N LYS A 83 2.33 20.73 16.92
CA LYS A 83 1.66 21.32 18.09
C LYS A 83 0.87 22.61 17.79
N ILE A 84 0.88 23.06 16.54
CA ILE A 84 0.15 24.26 16.13
C ILE A 84 -1.36 24.02 16.19
N SER A 85 -2.14 25.08 16.43
CA SER A 85 -3.59 24.98 16.54
C SER A 85 -4.20 24.39 15.26
N GLY A 86 -5.12 23.44 15.41
CA GLY A 86 -5.78 22.78 14.27
C GLY A 86 -4.95 21.75 13.51
N ALA A 87 -3.73 21.42 13.95
CA ALA A 87 -2.84 20.48 13.23
C ALA A 87 -3.36 19.04 13.12
N GLY A 88 -4.27 18.61 14.00
CA GLY A 88 -4.80 17.25 14.02
C GLY A 88 -5.83 17.00 12.92
N THR A 89 -5.94 15.74 12.48
CA THR A 89 -6.83 15.34 11.38
C THR A 89 -7.73 14.17 11.77
N ASP A 90 -8.84 14.01 11.06
CA ASP A 90 -9.69 12.81 11.06
C ASP A 90 -9.61 11.98 9.77
N ALA A 91 -8.88 12.44 8.75
CA ALA A 91 -8.64 11.72 7.51
C ALA A 91 -7.81 10.44 7.72
N ASN A 92 -7.90 9.47 6.81
CA ASN A 92 -7.06 8.28 6.85
C ASN A 92 -5.72 8.59 6.18
N ILE A 93 -4.63 8.29 6.88
CA ILE A 93 -3.27 8.59 6.44
C ILE A 93 -2.65 7.33 5.83
N PHE A 94 -2.09 7.50 4.64
CA PHE A 94 -1.32 6.48 3.96
C PHE A 94 0.16 6.87 3.86
N ILE A 95 1.00 5.86 3.67
CA ILE A 95 2.41 6.02 3.42
C ILE A 95 2.87 4.99 2.38
N GLU A 96 3.89 5.38 1.62
CA GLU A 96 4.65 4.50 0.74
C GLU A 96 6.14 4.77 0.98
N ILE A 97 6.93 3.72 1.14
CA ILE A 97 8.35 3.80 1.45
C ILE A 97 9.14 3.35 0.23
N TYR A 98 10.11 4.16 -0.18
CA TYR A 98 10.97 3.91 -1.33
C TYR A 98 12.39 3.63 -0.88
N GLY A 99 12.92 2.48 -1.29
CA GLY A 99 14.36 2.23 -1.32
C GLY A 99 14.85 2.27 -2.77
N THR A 100 16.12 1.91 -2.97
CA THR A 100 16.81 2.06 -4.27
C THR A 100 16.14 1.32 -5.42
N ASP A 101 15.66 0.08 -5.20
CA ASP A 101 15.10 -0.76 -6.27
C ASP A 101 13.67 -1.23 -5.97
N LYS A 102 13.10 -0.84 -4.84
CA LYS A 102 11.87 -1.40 -4.30
C LYS A 102 11.02 -0.35 -3.60
N THR A 103 9.71 -0.53 -3.70
CA THR A 103 8.70 0.25 -2.96
C THR A 103 7.82 -0.69 -2.15
N THR A 104 7.29 -0.22 -1.02
CA THR A 104 6.27 -0.95 -0.25
C THR A 104 4.89 -0.95 -0.93
N GLY A 105 4.69 -0.08 -1.93
CA GLY A 105 3.36 0.34 -2.33
C GLY A 105 2.68 1.18 -1.24
N GLU A 106 1.54 1.76 -1.59
CA GLU A 106 0.72 2.54 -0.66
C GLU A 106 0.07 1.65 0.40
N VAL A 107 0.26 2.01 1.67
CA VAL A 107 -0.38 1.34 2.80
C VAL A 107 -0.99 2.35 3.77
N MET A 108 -2.17 2.05 4.29
CA MET A 108 -2.80 2.84 5.35
C MET A 108 -2.07 2.60 6.68
N LEU A 109 -1.78 3.66 7.43
CA LEU A 109 -1.07 3.55 8.71
C LEU A 109 -1.86 2.82 9.79
N CYS A 110 -3.18 2.94 9.76
CA CYS A 110 -4.06 2.26 10.70
C CYS A 110 -5.44 2.00 10.08
N ASN A 111 -6.14 0.99 10.59
CA ASN A 111 -7.51 0.73 10.19
C ASN A 111 -8.52 1.64 10.94
N LYS A 112 -9.80 1.61 10.53
CA LYS A 112 -10.86 2.43 11.14
C LYS A 112 -11.03 2.24 12.65
N LYS A 113 -10.71 1.05 13.21
CA LYS A 113 -10.83 0.78 14.65
C LYS A 113 -9.69 1.40 15.43
N GLU A 114 -8.49 1.38 14.87
CA GLU A 114 -7.26 1.95 15.45
C GLU A 114 -7.18 3.47 15.29
N ARG A 115 -7.90 4.04 14.31
CA ARG A 115 -7.88 5.46 13.96
C ARG A 115 -8.31 6.39 15.10
N LYS A 116 -9.15 5.92 16.02
CA LYS A 116 -9.72 6.73 17.10
C LYS A 116 -8.62 7.25 18.03
N GLY A 117 -8.53 8.58 18.17
CA GLY A 117 -7.53 9.23 19.02
C GLY A 117 -6.12 9.32 18.40
N LYS A 118 -5.96 8.97 17.12
CA LYS A 118 -4.71 9.10 16.36
C LYS A 118 -4.63 10.44 15.65
N PHE A 119 -3.40 10.89 15.38
CA PHE A 119 -3.07 12.07 14.60
C PHE A 119 -3.72 13.34 15.16
N GLN A 120 -3.71 13.46 16.48
CA GLN A 120 -4.21 14.64 17.19
C GLN A 120 -3.12 15.71 17.22
N THR A 121 -3.50 16.97 17.36
CA THR A 121 -2.54 18.07 17.53
C THR A 121 -1.51 17.75 18.62
N GLY A 122 -0.23 17.79 18.26
CA GLY A 122 0.89 17.51 19.16
C GLY A 122 1.10 16.03 19.52
N SER A 123 0.35 15.10 18.90
CA SER A 123 0.50 13.66 19.15
C SER A 123 1.74 13.09 18.50
N VAL A 124 2.22 12.00 19.10
CA VAL A 124 3.23 11.12 18.54
C VAL A 124 2.63 9.73 18.45
N ASP A 125 2.33 9.30 17.23
CA ASP A 125 1.66 8.02 16.98
C ASP A 125 2.62 7.05 16.32
N THR A 126 2.75 5.85 16.90
CA THR A 126 3.66 4.79 16.40
C THR A 126 2.87 3.62 15.84
N PHE A 127 3.28 3.14 14.68
CA PHE A 127 2.69 2.02 13.95
C PHE A 127 3.79 1.00 13.63
N VAL A 128 3.47 -0.29 13.68
CA VAL A 128 4.37 -1.36 13.24
C VAL A 128 3.69 -2.12 12.11
N LEU A 129 4.22 -2.00 10.90
CA LEU A 129 3.64 -2.58 9.69
C LEU A 129 4.61 -3.59 9.06
N GLU A 130 4.09 -4.76 8.66
CA GLU A 130 4.86 -5.78 7.91
C GLU A 130 4.79 -5.47 6.40
N LEU A 131 5.84 -4.85 5.86
CA LEU A 131 5.88 -4.33 4.49
C LEU A 131 7.02 -4.94 3.65
N GLU A 132 6.99 -4.78 2.33
CA GLU A 132 8.07 -5.17 1.43
C GLU A 132 9.43 -4.65 1.96
N ASP A 133 10.45 -5.51 1.93
CA ASP A 133 11.81 -5.10 2.28
C ASP A 133 12.40 -4.21 1.17
N VAL A 134 12.40 -2.89 1.37
CA VAL A 134 12.97 -1.91 0.43
C VAL A 134 14.49 -1.76 0.54
N GLY A 135 15.12 -2.54 1.41
CA GLY A 135 16.57 -2.53 1.63
C GLY A 135 16.98 -1.84 2.93
N LYS A 136 18.26 -1.47 3.00
CA LYS A 136 18.88 -0.85 4.19
C LYS A 136 18.81 0.67 4.20
N PHE A 137 18.53 1.26 3.04
CA PHE A 137 18.48 2.71 2.84
C PHE A 137 17.11 3.07 2.28
N ILE A 138 16.46 4.03 2.93
CA ILE A 138 15.17 4.59 2.49
C ILE A 138 15.50 5.91 1.81
N GLU A 139 15.22 6.03 0.52
CA GLU A 139 15.58 7.19 -0.30
C GLU A 139 14.55 8.31 -0.19
N LYS A 140 13.27 7.94 -0.10
CA LYS A 140 12.15 8.85 0.10
C LYS A 140 10.96 8.12 0.70
N ILE A 141 9.99 8.90 1.15
CA ILE A 141 8.64 8.43 1.44
C ILE A 141 7.63 9.28 0.70
N ARG A 142 6.48 8.70 0.39
CA ARG A 142 5.29 9.44 0.00
C ARG A 142 4.27 9.29 1.11
N VAL A 143 3.79 10.39 1.65
CA VAL A 143 2.80 10.42 2.72
C VAL A 143 1.63 11.28 2.26
N GLY A 144 0.41 10.91 2.63
CA GLY A 144 -0.78 11.68 2.30
C GLY A 144 -2.01 11.20 3.04
N HIS A 145 -3.15 11.80 2.73
CA HIS A 145 -4.42 11.40 3.31
C HIS A 145 -5.56 11.37 2.28
N ASP A 146 -6.65 10.68 2.62
CA ASP A 146 -7.81 10.52 1.75
C ASP A 146 -8.80 11.71 1.78
N ASN A 147 -8.53 12.71 2.62
CA ASN A 147 -9.33 13.93 2.79
C ASN A 147 -10.77 13.64 3.27
N THR A 148 -10.94 12.52 3.97
CA THR A 148 -12.22 12.17 4.62
C THR A 148 -12.33 12.81 5.99
N GLY A 149 -13.56 12.89 6.50
CA GLY A 149 -13.86 13.46 7.80
C GLY A 149 -14.24 14.95 7.78
N TRP A 150 -14.54 15.48 8.96
CA TRP A 150 -14.96 16.86 9.21
C TRP A 150 -13.78 17.81 9.35
N GLY A 151 -12.60 17.30 9.74
CA GLY A 151 -11.37 18.06 9.95
C GLY A 151 -10.21 17.38 9.24
N ALA A 152 -10.29 17.32 7.90
CA ALA A 152 -9.32 16.59 7.09
C ALA A 152 -7.93 17.24 7.05
N ALA A 153 -7.87 18.57 7.20
CA ALA A 153 -6.62 19.32 7.25
C ALA A 153 -5.67 18.75 8.31
N TRP A 154 -4.40 18.62 7.96
CA TRP A 154 -3.40 18.01 8.83
C TRP A 154 -2.07 18.73 8.71
N HIS A 155 -1.45 19.11 9.84
CA HIS A 155 -0.09 19.62 9.82
C HIS A 155 0.90 18.60 10.38
N LEU A 156 1.71 18.04 9.49
CA LEU A 156 2.74 17.05 9.82
C LEU A 156 4.05 17.77 10.21
N ASP A 157 4.59 17.48 11.39
CA ASP A 157 5.94 17.91 11.77
C ASP A 157 6.97 17.05 11.03
N ARG A 158 6.99 15.75 11.33
CA ARG A 158 7.94 14.79 10.74
C ARG A 158 7.45 13.34 10.83
N VAL A 159 8.09 12.48 10.06
CA VAL A 159 7.97 11.01 10.16
C VAL A 159 9.33 10.42 10.53
N GLU A 160 9.34 9.47 11.46
CA GLU A 160 10.53 8.68 11.82
C GLU A 160 10.27 7.23 11.42
N ILE A 161 11.16 6.63 10.62
CA ILE A 161 11.00 5.25 10.15
C ILE A 161 12.21 4.42 10.56
N ARG A 162 11.93 3.31 11.23
CA ARG A 162 12.93 2.31 11.63
C ARG A 162 12.52 0.95 11.14
N ARG A 163 13.36 0.33 10.31
CA ARG A 163 13.26 -1.11 10.01
C ARG A 163 13.64 -1.90 11.26
N LEU A 164 12.76 -2.79 11.70
CA LEU A 164 12.97 -3.63 12.89
C LEU A 164 13.73 -4.89 12.51
N ASP A 165 15.05 -4.83 12.62
CA ASP A 165 15.94 -5.98 12.44
C ASP A 165 16.18 -6.71 13.78
N LYS A 166 16.46 -8.02 13.73
CA LYS A 166 16.85 -8.82 14.91
C LYS A 166 18.24 -8.46 15.48
N ASN A 167 18.90 -7.46 14.91
CA ASN A 167 20.27 -7.08 15.22
C ASN A 167 20.32 -6.04 16.34
N LYS A 168 21.44 -5.96 17.06
CA LYS A 168 21.67 -4.95 18.13
C LYS A 168 21.93 -3.52 17.61
N LYS A 169 21.70 -3.29 16.32
CA LYS A 169 21.90 -2.03 15.62
C LYS A 169 20.61 -1.66 14.91
N SER A 170 20.09 -0.48 15.18
CA SER A 170 18.95 0.09 14.47
C SER A 170 19.33 1.38 13.76
N LYS A 171 18.70 1.61 12.62
CA LYS A 171 18.77 2.88 11.88
C LYS A 171 17.38 3.48 11.83
N THR A 172 17.25 4.72 12.27
CA THR A 172 16.01 5.49 12.19
C THR A 172 16.21 6.64 11.22
N PHE A 173 15.45 6.65 10.13
CA PHE A 173 15.43 7.71 9.13
C PHE A 173 14.44 8.79 9.58
N ILE A 174 14.88 10.05 9.58
CA ILE A 174 14.06 11.20 9.99
C ILE A 174 13.68 12.01 8.76
N PHE A 175 12.38 12.15 8.51
CA PHE A 175 11.81 12.88 7.38
C PHE A 175 11.07 14.11 7.91
N LEU A 176 11.67 15.30 7.77
CA LEU A 176 10.98 16.54 8.13
C LEU A 176 9.93 16.89 7.09
N CYS A 177 8.83 17.47 7.54
CA CYS A 177 7.78 18.00 6.69
C CYS A 177 7.47 19.46 7.02
N ASN A 178 6.93 19.74 8.21
CA ASN A 178 6.49 21.06 8.65
C ASN A 178 5.58 21.79 7.65
N ARG A 179 4.58 21.08 7.11
CA ARG A 179 3.65 21.61 6.10
C ARG A 179 2.24 21.11 6.34
N TRP A 180 1.26 21.84 5.82
CA TRP A 180 -0.14 21.40 5.81
C TRP A 180 -0.37 20.39 4.69
N PHE A 181 -1.27 19.45 4.98
CA PHE A 181 -1.93 18.56 4.04
C PHE A 181 -3.40 18.96 4.10
N ALA A 182 -3.84 19.77 3.15
CA ALA A 182 -5.18 20.37 3.15
C ALA A 182 -5.54 20.80 1.74
N LYS A 183 -6.84 20.81 1.42
CA LYS A 183 -7.33 21.34 0.12
C LYS A 183 -7.59 22.84 0.16
N ASP A 184 -7.69 23.43 1.33
CA ASP A 184 -8.10 24.81 1.60
C ASP A 184 -7.01 25.63 2.31
N GLU A 185 -5.87 25.01 2.64
CA GLU A 185 -4.71 25.68 3.25
C GLU A 185 -3.41 25.43 2.46
N ASP A 186 -2.42 26.28 2.72
CA ASP A 186 -1.05 26.19 2.20
C ASP A 186 -0.98 26.10 0.66
N ASP A 187 -0.50 24.99 0.10
CA ASP A 187 -0.39 24.75 -1.35
C ASP A 187 -1.54 23.89 -1.90
N HIS A 188 -2.60 23.66 -1.11
CA HIS A 188 -3.77 22.87 -1.47
C HIS A 188 -3.46 21.40 -1.80
N THR A 189 -2.30 20.88 -1.35
CA THR A 189 -1.91 19.48 -1.55
C THR A 189 -2.18 18.64 -0.32
N ILE A 190 -2.53 17.37 -0.54
CA ILE A 190 -2.80 16.36 0.51
C ILE A 190 -1.86 15.16 0.41
N VAL A 191 -0.81 15.26 -0.42
CA VAL A 191 0.20 14.24 -0.64
C VAL A 191 1.55 14.92 -0.82
N ARG A 192 2.58 14.45 -0.13
CA ARG A 192 3.95 14.97 -0.22
C ARG A 192 4.96 13.84 -0.34
N GLU A 193 6.04 14.10 -1.06
CA GLU A 193 7.23 13.27 -1.01
C GLU A 193 8.27 13.91 -0.10
N LEU A 194 8.82 13.13 0.82
CA LEU A 194 9.84 13.59 1.77
C LEU A 194 11.09 12.74 1.59
N VAL A 195 12.25 13.39 1.64
CA VAL A 195 13.57 12.75 1.64
C VAL A 195 14.12 12.75 3.06
N PRO A 196 14.92 11.75 3.44
CA PRO A 196 15.45 11.70 4.80
C PRO A 196 16.42 12.86 5.00
N GLU A 197 16.26 13.58 6.10
CA GLU A 197 17.20 14.64 6.48
C GLU A 197 18.46 14.04 7.10
N LYS A 198 18.26 13.07 8.00
CA LYS A 198 19.32 12.44 8.80
C LYS A 198 18.96 11.01 9.20
N ILE A 199 20.00 10.27 9.61
CA ILE A 199 19.88 8.91 10.12
C ILE A 199 20.40 8.87 11.56
N LEU A 200 19.58 8.36 12.47
CA LEU A 200 19.98 8.04 13.83
C LEU A 200 20.36 6.56 13.90
N GLU A 201 21.63 6.27 14.17
CA GLU A 201 22.12 4.91 14.39
C GLU A 201 22.23 4.63 15.89
N GLU A 202 21.48 3.64 16.35
CA GLU A 202 21.47 3.21 17.73
C GLU A 202 22.15 1.84 17.85
N GLU A 203 23.13 1.73 18.73
CA GLU A 203 23.84 0.47 19.02
C GLU A 203 23.87 0.19 20.52
N VAL A 204 23.43 -1.01 20.91
CA VAL A 204 23.49 -1.45 22.30
C VAL A 204 24.87 -2.04 22.60
N GLY A 205 25.68 -1.29 23.36
CA GLY A 205 27.03 -1.70 23.75
C GLY A 205 27.07 -2.83 24.78
N LYS A 206 28.28 -3.36 25.03
CA LYS A 206 28.52 -4.32 26.12
C LYS A 206 28.15 -3.64 27.46
N GLY A 207 27.17 -4.21 28.17
CA GLY A 207 26.62 -3.65 29.42
C GLY A 207 25.32 -2.86 29.30
N GLY A 208 24.60 -2.94 28.15
CA GLY A 208 23.26 -2.35 28.01
C GLY A 208 23.24 -0.84 27.76
N LYS A 209 24.39 -0.18 27.66
CA LYS A 209 24.48 1.24 27.30
C LYS A 209 24.12 1.47 25.84
N LEU A 210 23.09 2.28 25.59
CA LEU A 210 22.71 2.73 24.25
C LEU A 210 23.70 3.81 23.76
N LYS A 211 24.28 3.59 22.59
CA LYS A 211 25.03 4.61 21.86
C LYS A 211 24.20 5.08 20.69
N VAL A 212 23.94 6.38 20.60
CA VAL A 212 23.23 7.00 19.47
C VAL A 212 24.21 7.85 18.69
N ARG A 213 24.22 7.71 17.37
CA ARG A 213 25.01 8.53 16.44
C ARG A 213 24.07 9.14 15.41
N GLU A 214 24.23 10.43 15.19
CA GLU A 214 23.54 11.15 14.12
C GLU A 214 24.47 11.23 12.91
N ASN A 215 23.99 10.78 11.76
CA ASN A 215 24.73 10.79 10.50
C ASN A 215 23.96 11.63 9.47
N GLU A 216 24.66 12.57 8.84
CA GLU A 216 24.18 13.28 7.65
C GLU A 216 24.23 12.37 6.42
N ILE A 217 23.41 12.68 5.42
CA ILE A 217 23.26 11.89 4.20
C ILE A 217 23.89 12.68 3.05
N GLN A 218 25.05 12.21 2.56
CA GLN A 218 25.83 12.92 1.52
C GLN A 218 25.15 12.94 0.15
N ASP A 219 24.42 11.87 -0.22
CA ASP A 219 23.81 11.71 -1.55
C ASP A 219 22.28 11.53 -1.46
N ARG A 220 21.61 12.41 -0.71
CA ARG A 220 20.14 12.39 -0.63
C ARG A 220 19.51 12.94 -1.91
N LEU A 221 18.35 12.41 -2.28
CA LEU A 221 17.53 12.99 -3.35
C LEU A 221 17.18 14.45 -3.01
N GLU A 222 17.13 15.29 -4.03
CA GLU A 222 16.68 16.67 -3.90
C GLU A 222 15.18 16.75 -4.16
N ILE A 223 14.49 17.59 -3.39
CA ILE A 223 13.10 17.97 -3.69
C ILE A 223 13.13 19.10 -4.71
N LYS A 224 12.41 18.92 -5.82
CA LYS A 224 12.29 19.90 -6.91
C LYS A 224 10.83 20.27 -7.13
N GLN A 225 10.63 21.47 -7.65
CA GLN A 225 9.33 21.99 -8.05
C GLN A 225 9.22 21.97 -9.58
N TYR A 226 8.29 21.18 -10.10
CA TYR A 226 7.97 21.12 -11.52
C TYR A 226 6.77 22.01 -11.83
N THR A 227 6.84 22.75 -12.94
CA THR A 227 5.69 23.51 -13.45
C THR A 227 4.96 22.67 -14.51
N VAL A 228 3.65 22.51 -14.35
CA VAL A 228 2.79 21.75 -15.26
C VAL A 228 1.80 22.70 -15.93
N ASP A 229 1.98 22.95 -17.21
CA ASP A 229 1.07 23.76 -18.03
C ASP A 229 0.14 22.82 -18.82
N VAL A 230 -1.15 22.86 -18.51
CA VAL A 230 -2.19 22.04 -19.16
C VAL A 230 -2.97 22.88 -20.16
N TYR A 231 -3.06 22.41 -21.40
CA TYR A 231 -3.73 23.14 -22.49
C TYR A 231 -5.02 22.43 -22.87
N THR A 232 -6.16 23.10 -22.71
CA THR A 232 -7.46 22.64 -23.20
C THR A 232 -7.64 23.00 -24.67
N GLY A 233 -8.30 22.14 -25.43
CA GLY A 233 -8.56 22.33 -26.87
C GLY A 233 -9.43 23.55 -27.22
N ASP A 234 -9.64 23.76 -28.51
CA ASP A 234 -10.42 24.87 -29.07
C ASP A 234 -11.65 24.37 -29.85
N LYS A 235 -12.46 23.52 -29.20
CA LYS A 235 -13.76 23.04 -29.73
C LYS A 235 -14.89 23.45 -28.81
N MET A 236 -16.12 23.52 -29.34
CA MET A 236 -17.29 23.79 -28.50
C MET A 236 -17.47 22.67 -27.47
N GLY A 237 -17.73 23.02 -26.21
CA GLY A 237 -17.97 22.06 -25.12
C GLY A 237 -16.74 21.27 -24.67
N CYS A 238 -15.53 21.80 -24.89
CA CYS A 238 -14.30 21.05 -24.66
C CYS A 238 -13.62 21.26 -23.31
N GLY A 239 -14.12 22.21 -22.51
CA GLY A 239 -13.67 22.40 -21.13
C GLY A 239 -14.33 21.40 -20.18
N THR A 240 -13.81 21.29 -18.96
CA THR A 240 -14.29 20.32 -17.96
C THR A 240 -14.39 20.91 -16.57
N ASP A 241 -15.48 20.56 -15.87
CA ASP A 241 -15.66 20.83 -14.44
C ASP A 241 -15.21 19.65 -13.56
N ALA A 242 -14.67 18.59 -14.17
CA ALA A 242 -14.17 17.43 -13.43
C ALA A 242 -12.83 17.72 -12.76
N ASN A 243 -12.55 17.05 -11.64
CA ASN A 243 -11.23 17.16 -11.03
C ASN A 243 -10.22 16.41 -11.90
N VAL A 244 -9.15 17.10 -12.29
CA VAL A 244 -8.07 16.57 -13.12
C VAL A 244 -6.90 16.15 -12.24
N PHE A 245 -6.28 15.04 -12.58
CA PHE A 245 -5.16 14.44 -11.87
C PHE A 245 -4.05 14.09 -12.86
N CYS A 246 -2.80 14.19 -12.43
CA CYS A 246 -1.65 13.76 -13.23
C CYS A 246 -0.63 12.95 -12.42
N THR A 247 0.17 12.17 -13.14
CA THR A 247 1.35 11.48 -12.63
C THR A 247 2.47 11.66 -13.65
N ILE A 248 3.58 12.25 -13.21
CA ILE A 248 4.77 12.45 -14.05
C ILE A 248 5.75 11.33 -13.71
N TYR A 249 6.35 10.73 -14.74
CA TYR A 249 7.32 9.66 -14.62
C TYR A 249 8.64 10.08 -15.26
N GLY A 250 9.71 9.93 -14.50
CA GLY A 250 11.08 10.06 -14.96
C GLY A 250 11.91 8.82 -14.64
N ASP A 251 13.18 8.84 -15.03
CA ASP A 251 14.10 7.71 -14.85
C ASP A 251 14.49 7.45 -13.39
N ARG A 252 14.22 8.41 -12.48
CA ARG A 252 14.43 8.30 -11.03
C ARG A 252 13.14 8.09 -10.22
N GLY A 253 12.01 7.83 -10.88
CA GLY A 253 10.74 7.51 -10.23
C GLY A 253 9.56 8.29 -10.78
N ASP A 254 8.51 8.42 -9.97
CA ASP A 254 7.30 9.14 -10.32
C ASP A 254 6.82 10.04 -9.19
N THR A 255 5.92 10.96 -9.54
CA THR A 255 5.26 11.86 -8.58
C THR A 255 4.17 11.17 -7.79
N GLY A 256 3.68 10.01 -8.23
CA GLY A 256 2.37 9.49 -7.83
C GLY A 256 1.27 10.36 -8.41
N GLU A 257 0.04 10.05 -8.05
CA GLU A 257 -1.09 10.86 -8.49
C GLU A 257 -1.15 12.20 -7.74
N ARG A 258 -1.35 13.28 -8.50
CA ARG A 258 -1.46 14.64 -8.01
C ARG A 258 -2.70 15.30 -8.60
N GLU A 259 -3.57 15.80 -7.74
CA GLU A 259 -4.74 16.58 -8.15
C GLU A 259 -4.28 17.99 -8.60
N LEU A 260 -4.73 18.41 -9.77
CA LEU A 260 -4.48 19.74 -10.31
C LEU A 260 -5.58 20.70 -9.83
N ALA A 261 -5.63 20.91 -8.51
CA ALA A 261 -6.71 21.61 -7.83
C ALA A 261 -6.65 23.14 -7.97
N SER A 262 -5.45 23.71 -7.88
CA SER A 262 -5.21 25.15 -7.79
C SER A 262 -4.25 25.62 -8.88
N SER A 263 -4.79 26.31 -9.89
CA SER A 263 -4.04 26.86 -11.01
C SER A 263 -3.52 28.26 -10.67
N GLU A 264 -2.28 28.57 -11.05
CA GLU A 264 -1.68 29.89 -10.91
C GLU A 264 -2.26 30.91 -11.91
N THR A 265 -2.93 30.45 -12.98
CA THR A 265 -3.40 31.31 -14.06
C THR A 265 -4.91 31.57 -14.02
N HIS A 266 -5.73 30.59 -13.62
CA HIS A 266 -7.18 30.74 -13.63
C HIS A 266 -7.85 30.03 -12.43
N MET A 267 -8.87 30.67 -11.85
CA MET A 267 -9.68 30.03 -10.80
C MET A 267 -10.60 28.94 -11.37
N ASN A 268 -11.28 29.25 -12.47
CA ASN A 268 -12.03 28.28 -13.25
C ASN A 268 -11.08 27.66 -14.29
N LYS A 269 -10.74 26.39 -14.09
CA LYS A 269 -9.65 25.70 -14.78
C LYS A 269 -10.18 24.94 -15.98
N PHE A 270 -9.28 24.59 -16.89
CA PHE A 270 -9.48 23.64 -17.98
C PHE A 270 -10.56 24.04 -18.97
N GLU A 271 -10.80 25.33 -19.13
CA GLU A 271 -11.79 25.88 -20.06
C GLU A 271 -11.28 25.96 -21.50
N ARG A 272 -12.19 26.09 -22.46
CA ARG A 272 -11.84 26.14 -23.90
C ARG A 272 -10.72 27.15 -24.18
N LYS A 273 -9.67 26.69 -24.87
CA LYS A 273 -8.50 27.48 -25.29
C LYS A 273 -7.68 28.06 -24.13
N GLN A 274 -7.88 27.58 -22.92
CA GLN A 274 -7.10 28.03 -21.76
C GLN A 274 -5.86 27.19 -21.55
N MET A 275 -4.90 27.83 -20.87
CA MET A 275 -3.72 27.18 -20.31
C MET A 275 -3.76 27.39 -18.79
N ASP A 276 -3.74 26.26 -18.08
CA ASP A 276 -3.75 26.22 -16.62
C ASP A 276 -2.40 25.76 -16.10
N ARG A 277 -1.79 26.56 -15.23
CA ARG A 277 -0.46 26.32 -14.69
C ARG A 277 -0.54 25.80 -13.27
N PHE A 278 0.14 24.70 -12.99
CA PHE A 278 0.23 24.10 -11.66
C PHE A 278 1.67 23.90 -11.24
N LYS A 279 1.91 23.81 -9.93
CA LYS A 279 3.20 23.46 -9.35
C LYS A 279 3.10 22.13 -8.63
N ILE A 280 4.05 21.23 -8.90
CA ILE A 280 4.16 19.94 -8.23
C ILE A 280 5.54 19.85 -7.61
N GLU A 281 5.57 19.70 -6.30
CA GLU A 281 6.80 19.45 -5.54
C GLU A 281 6.95 17.94 -5.30
N CYS A 282 8.12 17.39 -5.64
CA CYS A 282 8.44 15.97 -5.45
C CYS A 282 9.96 15.74 -5.49
N ALA A 283 10.41 14.51 -5.19
CA ALA A 283 11.82 14.17 -5.39
C ALA A 283 12.21 14.25 -6.88
N ASP A 284 13.45 14.63 -7.15
CA ASP A 284 13.97 14.78 -8.52
C ASP A 284 13.72 13.53 -9.37
N LEU A 285 12.89 13.69 -10.39
CA LEU A 285 12.48 12.64 -11.31
C LEU A 285 13.57 12.31 -12.35
N GLY A 286 14.62 13.12 -12.45
CA GLY A 286 15.63 13.01 -13.49
C GLY A 286 15.03 13.30 -14.87
N THR A 287 15.30 12.44 -15.85
CA THR A 287 14.79 12.61 -17.22
C THR A 287 13.33 12.17 -17.30
N ILE A 288 12.42 13.14 -17.42
CA ILE A 288 10.99 12.88 -17.59
C ILE A 288 10.74 12.27 -18.97
N TYR A 289 9.94 11.20 -19.03
CA TYR A 289 9.64 10.52 -20.31
C TYR A 289 8.18 10.12 -20.51
N LYS A 290 7.37 10.09 -19.44
CA LYS A 290 5.96 9.64 -19.49
C LYS A 290 5.10 10.50 -18.56
N LEU A 291 3.88 10.79 -19.00
CA LEU A 291 2.86 11.50 -18.22
C LEU A 291 1.56 10.70 -18.29
N LYS A 292 0.96 10.42 -17.14
CA LYS A 292 -0.43 9.99 -17.06
C LYS A 292 -1.28 11.17 -16.65
N ILE A 293 -2.42 11.39 -17.32
CA ILE A 293 -3.39 12.41 -16.96
C ILE A 293 -4.79 11.84 -17.02
N ARG A 294 -5.63 12.16 -16.05
CA ARG A 294 -7.01 11.67 -15.96
C ARG A 294 -7.94 12.69 -15.32
N HIS A 295 -9.23 12.45 -15.42
CA HIS A 295 -10.24 13.14 -14.60
C HIS A 295 -11.17 12.11 -13.92
N ASN A 296 -11.88 12.53 -12.89
CA ASN A 296 -12.79 11.67 -12.12
C ASN A 296 -14.24 11.69 -12.62
N ASN A 297 -14.52 12.38 -13.74
CA ASN A 297 -15.87 12.57 -14.29
C ASN A 297 -16.87 13.22 -13.31
N SER A 298 -16.38 14.01 -12.35
CA SER A 298 -17.25 14.80 -11.47
C SER A 298 -17.78 16.04 -12.17
N GLY A 299 -18.82 16.65 -11.60
CA GLY A 299 -19.39 17.89 -12.11
C GLY A 299 -20.24 17.73 -13.38
N PRO A 300 -20.95 18.79 -13.79
CA PRO A 300 -21.54 18.87 -15.11
C PRO A 300 -20.45 18.99 -16.18
N PHE A 301 -20.76 18.69 -17.45
CA PHE A 301 -19.82 18.87 -18.58
C PHE A 301 -18.43 18.26 -18.36
N ALA A 302 -18.38 17.05 -17.80
CA ALA A 302 -17.12 16.40 -17.42
C ALA A 302 -16.22 16.00 -18.62
N ASP A 303 -16.76 15.95 -19.83
CA ASP A 303 -15.99 15.62 -21.03
C ASP A 303 -14.93 16.68 -21.31
N TRP A 304 -13.73 16.26 -21.68
CA TRP A 304 -12.60 17.19 -21.78
C TRP A 304 -11.77 16.94 -23.05
N LEU A 305 -11.53 17.96 -23.86
CA LEU A 305 -10.55 17.87 -24.95
C LEU A 305 -9.19 18.35 -24.45
N LEU A 306 -8.32 17.42 -24.10
CA LEU A 306 -6.94 17.76 -23.77
C LEU A 306 -6.13 17.96 -25.06
N ALA A 307 -5.54 19.15 -25.23
CA ALA A 307 -4.67 19.43 -26.36
C ALA A 307 -3.25 18.90 -26.11
N LYS A 308 -2.58 19.42 -25.07
CA LYS A 308 -1.23 19.00 -24.66
C LYS A 308 -0.98 19.32 -23.19
N VAL A 309 0.08 18.75 -22.65
CA VAL A 309 0.64 19.12 -21.35
C VAL A 309 2.13 19.42 -21.52
N GLU A 310 2.60 20.49 -20.91
CA GLU A 310 4.03 20.79 -20.79
C GLU A 310 4.46 20.63 -19.34
N VAL A 311 5.52 19.85 -19.11
CA VAL A 311 6.16 19.74 -17.79
C VAL A 311 7.52 20.44 -17.88
N LYS A 312 7.79 21.35 -16.96
CA LYS A 312 9.00 22.17 -16.94
C LYS A 312 9.75 21.94 -15.65
N ASP A 313 11.01 21.55 -15.77
CA ASP A 313 12.01 21.69 -14.71
C ASP A 313 12.87 22.95 -14.97
N ASP A 314 13.89 23.18 -14.15
CA ASP A 314 14.77 24.36 -14.26
C ASP A 314 15.61 24.39 -15.56
N ILE A 315 15.71 23.28 -16.28
CA ILE A 315 16.65 23.06 -17.38
C ILE A 315 15.92 22.82 -18.71
N LYS A 316 14.81 22.07 -18.68
CA LYS A 316 14.15 21.50 -19.86
C LYS A 316 12.63 21.57 -19.73
N THR A 317 11.98 21.80 -20.88
CA THR A 317 10.53 21.65 -21.06
C THR A 317 10.25 20.35 -21.83
N TYR A 318 9.42 19.50 -21.25
CA TYR A 318 8.95 18.24 -21.83
C TYR A 318 7.52 18.43 -22.33
N VAL A 319 7.27 18.15 -23.62
CA VAL A 319 5.97 18.39 -24.25
C VAL A 319 5.27 17.06 -24.56
N PHE A 320 4.06 16.91 -24.03
CA PHE A 320 3.20 15.74 -24.20
C PHE A 320 1.95 16.10 -25.01
N HIS A 321 1.93 15.73 -26.29
CA HIS A 321 0.79 15.96 -27.18
C HIS A 321 -0.31 14.91 -26.97
N CYS A 322 -1.58 15.33 -26.94
CA CYS A 322 -2.73 14.44 -26.76
C CYS A 322 -3.76 14.60 -27.89
N GLU A 323 -4.35 15.80 -28.01
CA GLU A 323 -5.45 16.15 -28.92
C GLU A 323 -6.63 15.16 -28.93
N ARG A 324 -7.04 14.69 -27.74
CA ARG A 324 -8.11 13.69 -27.59
C ARG A 324 -9.10 14.05 -26.50
N TRP A 325 -10.33 13.59 -26.70
CA TRP A 325 -11.40 13.67 -25.70
C TRP A 325 -11.17 12.62 -24.60
N LEU A 326 -11.14 13.08 -23.36
CA LEU A 326 -11.29 12.27 -22.16
C LEU A 326 -12.74 12.39 -21.71
N ALA A 327 -13.50 11.31 -21.86
CA ALA A 327 -14.95 11.31 -21.73
C ALA A 327 -15.46 9.93 -21.36
N LYS A 328 -16.65 9.86 -20.77
CA LYS A 328 -17.30 8.58 -20.44
C LYS A 328 -18.03 8.04 -21.68
N GLY A 329 -17.50 6.99 -22.30
CA GLY A 329 -18.08 6.42 -23.52
C GLY A 329 -17.55 5.02 -23.83
N LYS A 330 -18.16 4.36 -24.83
CA LYS A 330 -17.84 2.97 -25.21
C LYS A 330 -16.40 2.81 -25.73
N ASP A 331 -15.84 3.87 -26.32
CA ASP A 331 -14.51 3.91 -26.93
C ASP A 331 -13.62 5.05 -26.42
N THR A 332 -14.05 5.77 -25.38
CA THR A 332 -13.30 6.87 -24.76
C THR A 332 -12.89 6.49 -23.34
N LYS A 333 -11.73 6.99 -22.91
CA LYS A 333 -11.20 6.77 -21.56
C LYS A 333 -11.16 8.10 -20.81
N LEU A 334 -11.36 8.04 -19.50
CA LEU A 334 -11.18 9.20 -18.60
C LEU A 334 -9.70 9.48 -18.28
N GLU A 335 -8.80 8.64 -18.80
CA GLU A 335 -7.36 8.71 -18.59
C GLU A 335 -6.60 8.53 -19.89
N GLN A 336 -5.43 9.14 -19.97
CA GLN A 336 -4.49 8.96 -21.05
C GLN A 336 -3.05 8.89 -20.54
N THR A 337 -2.26 8.03 -21.17
CA THR A 337 -0.81 7.96 -20.97
C THR A 337 -0.11 8.52 -22.20
N LEU A 338 0.73 9.54 -21.98
CA LEU A 338 1.47 10.27 -22.99
C LEU A 338 2.97 10.04 -22.78
N TYR A 339 3.73 10.11 -23.86
CA TYR A 339 5.18 9.91 -23.86
C TYR A 339 5.86 11.10 -24.52
N GLU A 340 7.09 11.42 -24.09
CA GLU A 340 7.90 12.43 -24.76
C GLU A 340 8.21 11.98 -26.21
N LYS A 341 8.25 12.94 -27.15
CA LYS A 341 8.36 12.69 -28.60
C LYS A 341 9.48 11.73 -29.00
N ASP A 342 10.59 11.74 -28.27
CA ASP A 342 11.79 10.92 -28.55
C ASP A 342 11.95 9.70 -27.63
N TYR A 343 10.91 9.34 -26.85
CA TYR A 343 10.95 8.18 -25.97
C TYR A 343 10.94 6.86 -26.78
N GLN A 344 12.03 6.09 -26.68
CA GLN A 344 12.18 4.78 -27.35
C GLN A 344 12.01 3.58 -26.39
N GLY A 345 11.56 3.81 -25.15
CA GLY A 345 11.38 2.75 -24.16
C GLY A 345 10.07 1.96 -24.32
N SER A 346 9.82 1.01 -23.42
CA SER A 346 8.55 0.26 -23.43
C SER A 346 7.37 1.18 -23.16
N MET A 347 6.32 1.08 -23.97
CA MET A 347 5.06 1.83 -23.83
C MET A 347 3.95 1.00 -23.16
N SER A 348 4.26 -0.17 -22.61
CA SER A 348 3.31 -1.02 -21.90
C SER A 348 2.84 -0.35 -20.60
N SER A 349 1.54 -0.40 -20.31
CA SER A 349 0.92 0.16 -19.09
C SER A 349 1.29 -0.58 -17.79
N LEU A 350 2.03 -1.69 -17.89
CA LEU A 350 2.57 -2.43 -16.76
C LEU A 350 3.92 -1.82 -16.36
N GLY A 351 3.93 -0.99 -15.32
CA GLY A 351 5.07 -0.66 -14.45
C GLY A 351 6.41 -0.31 -15.11
N SER A 352 6.86 0.92 -14.91
CA SER A 352 8.23 1.33 -15.21
C SER A 352 9.22 0.62 -14.28
N ILE A 353 9.79 -0.51 -14.71
CA ILE A 353 10.92 -1.16 -14.06
C ILE A 353 12.21 -0.49 -14.56
N PRO A 354 13.16 -0.09 -13.69
CA PRO A 354 14.47 0.37 -14.12
C PRO A 354 15.19 -0.71 -14.94
N ARG A 355 15.80 -0.32 -16.07
CA ARG A 355 16.65 -1.21 -16.85
C ARG A 355 17.91 -1.58 -16.04
N SER A 356 18.03 -2.83 -15.61
CA SER A 356 19.35 -3.47 -15.47
C SER A 356 19.45 -4.75 -16.32
N VAL A 357 20.16 -4.57 -17.42
CA VAL A 357 21.02 -5.45 -18.21
C VAL A 357 20.91 -6.99 -18.04
N THR A 358 20.55 -7.61 -19.15
CA THR A 358 20.90 -8.94 -19.69
C THR A 358 21.81 -9.89 -18.88
N GLY A 359 21.36 -11.15 -18.79
CA GLY A 359 22.19 -12.30 -19.16
C GLY A 359 22.43 -13.34 -18.08
N SER A 360 21.63 -14.42 -18.08
CA SER A 360 22.14 -15.81 -18.18
C SER A 360 21.00 -16.83 -18.12
N LYS A 361 20.93 -17.67 -19.16
CA LYS A 361 20.27 -18.99 -19.13
C LYS A 361 20.88 -19.86 -18.04
N LEU A 362 20.09 -20.76 -17.44
CA LEU A 362 20.42 -22.14 -17.00
C LEU A 362 19.22 -22.66 -16.19
N SER A 363 18.30 -23.43 -16.80
CA SER A 363 18.32 -24.90 -16.96
C SER A 363 17.82 -25.66 -15.73
N LEU A 364 16.71 -26.38 -15.95
CA LEU A 364 16.19 -27.46 -15.10
C LEU A 364 17.26 -28.52 -14.81
N ALA A 365 17.32 -28.98 -13.55
CA ALA A 365 17.74 -30.33 -13.23
C ALA A 365 17.07 -30.81 -11.92
N SER A 366 16.33 -31.88 -12.07
CA SER A 366 15.77 -32.77 -11.05
C SER A 366 16.83 -33.46 -10.22
N SER A 367 16.55 -33.73 -8.93
CA SER A 367 16.97 -34.98 -8.29
C SER A 367 16.09 -35.31 -7.09
N GLU A 368 15.59 -36.54 -7.11
CA GLU A 368 14.83 -37.23 -6.08
C GLU A 368 15.75 -37.87 -5.03
N ASN A 369 15.11 -38.30 -3.93
CA ASN A 369 15.58 -39.22 -2.88
C ASN A 369 16.62 -38.62 -1.89
N ASP A 370 16.60 -38.92 -0.60
CA ASP A 370 16.19 -40.16 0.04
C ASP A 370 15.80 -39.97 1.52
N SER A 371 15.12 -41.00 2.00
CA SER A 371 14.58 -41.31 3.31
C SER A 371 15.58 -41.48 4.46
N LYS A 372 15.02 -41.42 5.68
CA LYS A 372 15.35 -42.11 6.96
C LYS A 372 15.32 -41.12 8.14
N SER A 373 14.23 -41.10 8.92
CA SER A 373 13.93 -41.99 10.05
C SER A 373 14.90 -41.83 11.22
N ASP A 374 14.41 -41.24 12.32
CA ASP A 374 14.76 -41.75 13.64
C ASP A 374 13.64 -41.50 14.67
N ARG A 375 13.27 -42.61 15.31
CA ARG A 375 12.33 -42.72 16.44
C ARG A 375 13.14 -42.52 17.71
N PHE A 376 12.70 -41.71 18.69
CA PHE A 376 12.93 -42.05 20.11
C PHE A 376 11.86 -41.49 21.05
N ARG A 377 11.10 -42.46 21.58
CA ARG A 377 10.61 -42.68 22.96
C ARG A 377 9.73 -41.65 23.70
N LEU A 378 8.53 -42.18 24.00
CA LEU A 378 7.60 -41.90 25.09
C LEU A 378 8.27 -41.71 26.46
N GLY A 379 7.74 -40.76 27.23
CA GLY A 379 7.96 -40.60 28.67
C GLY A 379 6.77 -39.93 29.36
N GLN A 380 5.84 -40.79 29.82
CA GLN A 380 5.00 -40.72 31.03
C GLN A 380 4.17 -39.48 31.44
N ARG A 381 2.94 -39.84 31.85
CA ARG A 381 1.81 -39.07 32.40
C ARG A 381 2.06 -38.44 33.77
N LYS A 382 1.37 -37.34 34.09
CA LYS A 382 0.42 -37.23 35.23
C LYS A 382 -0.47 -35.97 35.16
N ASN A 383 -1.54 -36.00 35.96
CA ASN A 383 -2.86 -35.39 35.81
C ASN A 383 -3.10 -34.05 36.55
N ILE A 384 -4.02 -33.25 35.97
CA ILE A 384 -5.18 -32.52 36.56
C ILE A 384 -4.93 -31.56 37.75
N MET A 385 -5.14 -30.25 37.57
CA MET A 385 -6.32 -29.52 38.08
C MET A 385 -6.37 -28.06 37.60
N SER A 386 -7.60 -27.59 37.47
CA SER A 386 -8.09 -26.28 37.04
C SER A 386 -7.82 -25.14 38.03
N SER A 387 -7.49 -23.96 37.52
CA SER A 387 -7.94 -22.69 38.09
C SER A 387 -8.03 -21.64 36.99
N ILE A 388 -9.16 -20.94 36.98
CA ILE A 388 -9.45 -19.78 36.15
C ILE A 388 -8.59 -18.63 36.68
N ALA A 389 -7.70 -18.10 35.84
CA ALA A 389 -7.02 -16.84 36.06
C ALA A 389 -7.19 -16.02 34.77
N GLU A 390 -7.71 -14.80 34.93
CA GLU A 390 -7.73 -13.79 33.89
C GLU A 390 -6.28 -13.47 33.48
N GLU A 391 -5.84 -14.03 32.37
CA GLU A 391 -4.54 -13.71 31.77
C GLU A 391 -4.61 -12.30 31.18
N THR A 392 -4.08 -11.35 31.95
CA THR A 392 -3.49 -10.13 31.44
C THR A 392 -2.42 -10.53 30.41
N ARG A 393 -2.69 -10.27 29.13
CA ARG A 393 -1.77 -10.60 28.04
C ARG A 393 -0.47 -9.81 28.19
N ASP A 394 0.62 -10.55 28.26
CA ASP A 394 1.99 -10.05 28.10
C ASP A 394 2.12 -9.35 26.72
N PRO A 395 2.62 -8.10 26.64
CA PRO A 395 2.74 -7.37 25.38
C PRO A 395 3.72 -7.99 24.36
N THR A 396 4.44 -9.05 24.74
CA THR A 396 5.50 -9.66 23.92
C THR A 396 5.09 -10.94 23.17
N GLU A 397 3.83 -11.40 23.26
CA GLU A 397 3.34 -12.43 22.35
C GLU A 397 3.14 -11.86 20.93
N GLU A 398 4.23 -11.80 20.16
CA GLU A 398 4.24 -11.49 18.72
C GLU A 398 3.33 -12.49 17.97
N GLY A 399 2.04 -12.16 17.85
CA GLY A 399 1.18 -12.81 16.88
C GLY A 399 1.66 -12.45 15.49
N ILE A 400 2.04 -13.44 14.68
CA ILE A 400 2.27 -13.20 13.25
C ILE A 400 0.94 -12.70 12.66
N PRO A 401 0.92 -11.55 11.97
CA PRO A 401 -0.29 -11.09 11.29
C PRO A 401 -0.59 -12.03 10.11
N TYR A 402 -1.85 -12.45 10.00
CA TYR A 402 -2.38 -13.20 8.87
C TYR A 402 -3.42 -12.33 8.18
N THR A 403 -3.39 -12.24 6.85
CA THR A 403 -4.51 -11.71 6.09
C THR A 403 -5.29 -12.88 5.50
N VAL A 404 -6.59 -12.93 5.76
CA VAL A 404 -7.47 -13.94 5.17
C VAL A 404 -8.39 -13.29 4.18
N LYS A 405 -8.36 -13.78 2.94
CA LYS A 405 -9.29 -13.39 1.89
C LYS A 405 -10.19 -14.58 1.59
N VAL A 406 -11.49 -14.33 1.63
CA VAL A 406 -12.49 -15.35 1.30
C VAL A 406 -13.17 -14.94 0.01
N LYS A 407 -13.16 -15.85 -0.98
CA LYS A 407 -13.77 -15.59 -2.28
C LYS A 407 -15.03 -16.43 -2.44
N THR A 408 -16.15 -15.74 -2.58
CA THR A 408 -17.46 -16.32 -2.91
C THR A 408 -17.54 -16.57 -4.42
N GLY A 409 -18.27 -17.61 -4.82
CA GLY A 409 -18.52 -17.94 -6.22
C GLY A 409 -19.28 -16.85 -6.97
N ASP A 410 -19.31 -16.95 -8.29
CA ASP A 410 -19.83 -15.95 -9.23
C ASP A 410 -21.33 -16.08 -9.53
N LYS A 411 -22.03 -17.02 -8.89
CA LYS A 411 -23.48 -17.18 -9.05
C LYS A 411 -24.24 -16.08 -8.31
N SER A 412 -25.40 -15.71 -8.84
CA SER A 412 -26.25 -14.66 -8.26
C SER A 412 -26.71 -14.95 -6.82
N ASP A 413 -26.80 -16.22 -6.45
CA ASP A 413 -27.20 -16.70 -5.12
C ASP A 413 -26.01 -17.27 -4.32
N ALA A 414 -24.78 -16.94 -4.70
CA ALA A 414 -23.58 -17.49 -4.09
C ALA A 414 -23.26 -16.93 -2.69
N GLY A 415 -23.71 -15.71 -2.37
CA GLY A 415 -23.40 -15.03 -1.12
C GLY A 415 -24.25 -15.47 0.07
N THR A 416 -23.72 -15.30 1.28
CA THR A 416 -24.38 -15.68 2.53
C THR A 416 -24.59 -14.49 3.47
N SER A 417 -25.70 -14.49 4.20
CA SER A 417 -25.95 -13.60 5.34
C SER A 417 -25.51 -14.20 6.69
N ALA A 418 -25.13 -15.47 6.71
CA ALA A 418 -24.77 -16.19 7.93
C ALA A 418 -23.37 -15.78 8.42
N HIS A 419 -23.12 -15.96 9.73
CA HIS A 419 -21.82 -15.64 10.29
C HIS A 419 -20.82 -16.74 9.96
N ALA A 420 -19.89 -16.43 9.06
CA ALA A 420 -18.79 -17.31 8.71
C ALA A 420 -17.74 -17.39 9.84
N HIS A 421 -17.13 -18.55 9.99
CA HIS A 421 -15.99 -18.77 10.89
C HIS A 421 -14.89 -19.56 10.20
N ILE A 422 -13.63 -19.24 10.52
CA ILE A 422 -12.46 -19.96 10.02
C ILE A 422 -11.62 -20.42 11.20
N ARG A 423 -11.15 -21.67 11.14
CA ARG A 423 -10.15 -22.20 12.05
C ARG A 423 -8.93 -22.64 11.25
N LEU A 424 -7.83 -21.98 11.53
CA LEU A 424 -6.51 -22.28 10.99
C LEU A 424 -5.88 -23.40 11.82
N VAL A 425 -5.33 -24.42 11.16
CA VAL A 425 -4.63 -25.54 11.81
C VAL A 425 -3.21 -25.64 11.28
N GLY A 426 -2.24 -25.34 12.15
CA GLY A 426 -0.81 -25.40 11.85
C GLY A 426 -0.16 -26.75 12.14
N ARG A 427 1.18 -26.78 12.05
CA ARG A 427 1.97 -27.96 12.43
C ARG A 427 1.86 -28.23 13.95
N LYS A 428 1.98 -29.50 14.35
CA LYS A 428 1.85 -29.96 15.76
C LYS A 428 0.48 -29.68 16.41
N GLY A 429 -0.56 -29.42 15.63
CA GLY A 429 -1.93 -29.27 16.13
C GLY A 429 -2.24 -27.92 16.77
N ARG A 430 -1.37 -26.91 16.61
CA ARG A 430 -1.69 -25.52 17.00
C ARG A 430 -2.85 -25.01 16.16
N GLN A 431 -3.82 -24.36 16.80
CA GLN A 431 -5.01 -23.84 16.12
C GLN A 431 -5.25 -22.40 16.54
N THR A 432 -5.71 -21.58 15.59
CA THR A 432 -6.24 -20.25 15.89
C THR A 432 -7.59 -20.09 15.19
N ARG A 433 -8.52 -19.40 15.85
CA ARG A 433 -9.82 -19.05 15.26
C ARG A 433 -9.71 -17.66 14.67
N LEU A 434 -10.11 -17.52 13.42
CA LEU A 434 -10.25 -16.26 12.74
C LEU A 434 -11.74 -16.00 12.51
N VAL A 435 -12.14 -14.76 12.74
CA VAL A 435 -13.45 -14.26 12.35
C VAL A 435 -13.22 -13.51 11.03
N PRO A 436 -13.60 -14.10 9.88
CA PRO A 436 -13.38 -13.51 8.57
C PRO A 436 -14.13 -12.20 8.35
#